data_AF-A0A8T5S4M8-F1
#
_entry.id   AF-A0A8T5S4M8-F1
#
_cell.length_a   1.000
_cell.length_b   1.000
_cell.length_c   1.000
_cell.angle_alpha   90.00
_cell.angle_beta   90.00
_cell.angle_gamma   90.00
#
_symmetry.space_group_name_H-M   'P 1'
#
loop_
_entity.id
_entity.type
_entity.pdbx_description
1 polymer ?
#
loop_
_entity_poly.entity_id
_entity_poly.type
_entity_poly.pdbx_seq_one_letter_code
_entity_poly.pdbx_strand_id
1 'polypeptide(L)'
;MSKNIRDYEFRTNPREIKYLDDEPLKLDKNFSFFHNKIKFRKELTRLQLLFKDYTKISLLASGIRDSYLKEEYSERFFIIIFSTNQVIKDANRIIEPYKNTNIKPGCFYLEATPNYMLLLTKDMEGLTSGIDTLEDILTQTFKLYFEQKDIDDYVKIKPFKLFNCTE
;
A
#
# COMPACT_ATOMS: atom_id res chain seq x y z
N MET A 1 7.66 -10.71 -22.54
CA MET A 1 6.48 -10.02 -21.99
C MET A 1 6.37 -10.41 -20.53
N SER A 2 6.54 -9.46 -19.61
CA SER A 2 6.43 -9.74 -18.18
C SER A 2 5.04 -10.31 -17.86
N LYS A 3 4.98 -11.45 -17.17
CA LYS A 3 3.71 -12.00 -16.68
C LYS A 3 3.30 -11.16 -15.47
N ASN A 4 2.08 -10.64 -15.49
CA ASN A 4 1.48 -9.97 -14.33
C ASN A 4 0.71 -11.00 -13.50
N ILE A 5 0.66 -10.80 -12.18
CA ILE A 5 -0.26 -11.54 -11.31
C ILE A 5 -1.69 -11.25 -11.77
N ARG A 6 -2.47 -12.31 -12.02
CA ARG A 6 -3.89 -12.18 -12.35
C ARG A 6 -4.71 -12.00 -11.10
N ASP A 7 -4.52 -12.88 -10.13
CA ASP A 7 -5.20 -12.91 -8.85
C ASP A 7 -4.18 -13.21 -7.75
N TYR A 8 -4.32 -12.57 -6.60
CA TYR A 8 -3.44 -12.73 -5.44
C TYR A 8 -3.99 -13.83 -4.54
N GLU A 9 -3.10 -14.66 -4.00
CA GLU A 9 -3.43 -15.66 -2.98
C GLU A 9 -3.22 -15.04 -1.59
N PHE A 10 -4.21 -15.14 -0.71
CA PHE A 10 -4.12 -14.56 0.63
C PHE A 10 -4.10 -15.67 1.68
N ARG A 11 -3.30 -15.49 2.75
CA ARG A 11 -3.33 -16.40 3.91
C ARG A 11 -4.72 -16.45 4.55
N THR A 12 -5.35 -15.29 4.62
CA THR A 12 -6.76 -15.12 5.00
C THR A 12 -7.46 -14.38 3.88
N ASN A 13 -8.48 -15.00 3.28
CA ASN A 13 -9.20 -14.38 2.18
C ASN A 13 -9.83 -13.05 2.62
N PRO A 14 -9.68 -11.98 1.84
CA PRO A 14 -10.34 -10.73 2.15
C PRO A 14 -11.85 -10.88 2.00
N ARG A 15 -12.61 -10.13 2.81
CA ARG A 15 -14.07 -10.03 2.66
C ARG A 15 -14.48 -9.58 1.25
N GLU A 16 -13.73 -8.65 0.69
CA GLU A 16 -13.94 -8.17 -0.67
C GLU A 16 -12.60 -7.86 -1.35
N ILE A 17 -12.46 -8.30 -2.60
CA ILE A 17 -11.42 -7.85 -3.51
C ILE A 17 -11.99 -7.65 -4.91
N LYS A 18 -11.70 -6.50 -5.50
CA LYS A 18 -12.06 -6.15 -6.87
C LYS A 18 -10.82 -5.70 -7.62
N TYR A 19 -10.47 -6.43 -8.69
CA TYR A 19 -9.45 -5.99 -9.63
C TYR A 19 -10.01 -4.95 -10.59
N LEU A 20 -9.20 -3.96 -10.92
CA LEU A 20 -9.58 -2.89 -11.85
C LEU A 20 -8.88 -3.10 -13.20
N ASP A 21 -9.54 -2.67 -14.28
CA ASP A 21 -9.01 -2.70 -15.64
C ASP A 21 -8.27 -1.39 -15.95
N ASP A 22 -7.25 -1.11 -15.14
CA ASP A 22 -6.40 0.09 -15.21
C ASP A 22 -4.93 -0.31 -15.46
N GLU A 23 -4.09 0.67 -15.80
CA GLU A 23 -2.64 0.44 -15.89
C GLU A 23 -2.06 -0.03 -14.55
N PRO A 24 -1.10 -0.97 -14.54
CA PRO A 24 -0.48 -1.42 -13.32
C PRO A 24 0.33 -0.30 -12.65
N LEU A 25 0.37 -0.34 -11.32
CA LEU A 25 1.33 0.45 -10.56
C LEU A 25 2.74 -0.01 -10.93
N LYS A 26 3.57 0.93 -11.42
CA LYS A 26 4.97 0.68 -11.76
C LYS A 26 5.85 1.09 -10.59
N LEU A 27 6.14 0.11 -9.77
CA LEU A 27 6.94 0.25 -8.57
C LEU A 27 8.43 0.32 -8.93
N ASP A 28 9.04 1.48 -8.71
CA ASP A 28 10.47 1.70 -8.96
C ASP A 28 11.21 2.15 -7.69
N LYS A 29 12.49 2.50 -7.85
CA LYS A 29 13.36 2.98 -6.76
C LYS A 29 12.95 4.32 -6.13
N ASN A 30 12.03 5.05 -6.75
CA ASN A 30 11.59 6.37 -6.29
C ASN A 30 10.40 6.29 -5.32
N PHE A 31 9.85 5.09 -5.12
CA PHE A 31 8.78 4.87 -4.16
C PHE A 31 9.28 5.00 -2.72
N SER A 32 8.37 5.35 -1.82
CA SER A 32 8.59 5.44 -0.38
C SER A 32 7.26 5.26 0.35
N PHE A 33 7.32 4.73 1.58
CA PHE A 33 6.16 4.69 2.44
C PHE A 33 5.96 6.06 3.09
N PHE A 34 4.75 6.58 3.00
CA PHE A 34 4.33 7.80 3.67
C PHE A 34 3.27 7.47 4.71
N HIS A 35 3.37 8.04 5.89
CA HIS A 35 2.47 7.73 7.00
C HIS A 35 2.03 9.00 7.73
N ASN A 36 0.82 9.00 8.30
CA ASN A 36 0.34 10.16 9.09
C ASN A 36 0.65 10.07 10.60
N LYS A 37 1.10 8.93 11.13
CA LYS A 37 1.51 8.79 12.55
C LYS A 37 2.90 8.18 12.67
N ILE A 38 3.76 8.80 13.49
CA ILE A 38 5.16 8.38 13.69
C ILE A 38 5.27 6.93 14.20
N LYS A 39 4.32 6.49 15.04
CA LYS A 39 4.32 5.15 15.62
C LYS A 39 4.28 4.02 14.56
N PHE A 40 3.84 4.30 13.33
CA PHE A 40 3.75 3.29 12.26
C PHE A 40 5.11 2.88 11.68
N ARG A 41 6.19 3.64 11.95
CA ARG A 41 7.53 3.33 11.43
C ARG A 41 8.01 1.92 11.78
N LYS A 42 7.68 1.43 12.98
CA LYS A 42 8.05 0.08 13.42
C LYS A 42 7.33 -0.98 12.59
N GLU A 43 6.03 -0.83 12.38
CA GLU A 43 5.23 -1.76 11.57
C GLU A 43 5.69 -1.79 10.11
N LEU A 44 6.09 -0.64 9.57
CA LEU A 44 6.59 -0.51 8.20
C LEU A 44 7.97 -1.13 7.97
N THR A 45 8.73 -1.41 9.03
CA THR A 45 10.09 -1.95 8.92
C THR A 45 10.10 -3.29 8.17
N ARG A 46 9.09 -4.14 8.39
CA ARG A 46 8.93 -5.42 7.68
C ARG A 46 8.81 -5.22 6.18
N LEU A 47 7.95 -4.31 5.74
CA LEU A 47 7.76 -4.01 4.31
C LEU A 47 9.00 -3.35 3.68
N GLN A 48 9.70 -2.50 4.43
CA GLN A 48 10.96 -1.89 3.97
C GLN A 48 12.06 -2.94 3.77
N LEU A 49 12.17 -3.90 4.70
CA LEU A 49 13.12 -5.02 4.60
C LEU A 49 12.77 -5.93 3.43
N LEU A 50 11.49 -6.30 3.27
CA LEU A 50 11.02 -7.08 2.12
C LEU A 50 11.45 -6.42 0.81
N PHE A 51 11.15 -5.13 0.64
CA PHE A 51 11.53 -4.41 -0.58
C PHE A 51 13.05 -4.38 -0.79
N LYS A 52 13.82 -4.15 0.27
CA LYS A 52 15.28 -4.14 0.21
C LYS A 52 15.86 -5.49 -0.20
N ASP A 53 15.28 -6.59 0.27
CA ASP A 53 15.77 -7.93 -0.04
C ASP A 53 15.64 -8.25 -1.53
N TYR A 54 14.55 -7.82 -2.16
CA TYR A 54 14.30 -8.03 -3.58
C TYR A 54 14.97 -7.00 -4.50
N THR A 55 14.93 -5.71 -4.13
CA THR A 55 15.36 -4.61 -5.03
C THR A 55 16.77 -4.08 -4.70
N LYS A 56 17.35 -4.47 -3.56
CA LYS A 56 18.59 -3.93 -2.98
C LYS A 56 18.54 -2.43 -2.68
N ILE A 57 17.35 -1.83 -2.69
CA ILE A 57 17.13 -0.41 -2.38
C ILE A 57 16.54 -0.28 -0.98
N SER A 58 17.13 0.61 -0.17
CA SER A 58 16.58 0.96 1.13
C SER A 58 15.43 1.95 0.96
N LEU A 59 14.19 1.49 1.15
CA LEU A 59 13.02 2.37 1.17
C LEU A 59 13.00 3.24 2.43
N LEU A 60 12.53 4.47 2.26
CA LEU A 60 12.24 5.38 3.37
C LEU A 60 10.78 5.23 3.82
N ALA A 61 10.58 5.42 5.13
CA ALA A 61 9.27 5.60 5.76
C ALA A 61 9.18 7.02 6.33
N SER A 62 8.48 7.89 5.61
CA SER A 62 8.43 9.32 5.88
C SER A 62 7.06 9.76 6.41
N GLY A 63 7.04 10.78 7.27
CA GLY A 63 5.79 11.43 7.63
C GLY A 63 5.20 12.19 6.45
N ILE A 64 3.88 12.16 6.29
CA ILE A 64 3.18 13.07 5.37
C ILE A 64 3.26 14.47 5.97
N ARG A 65 3.61 15.48 5.16
CA ARG A 65 3.67 16.87 5.62
C ARG A 65 2.26 17.40 5.89
N ASP A 66 2.10 18.20 6.93
CA ASP A 66 0.81 18.81 7.31
C ASP A 66 0.21 19.65 6.17
N SER A 67 1.06 20.27 5.33
CA SER A 67 0.60 21.01 4.15
C SER A 67 0.02 20.14 3.02
N TYR A 68 0.25 18.82 3.04
CA TYR A 68 -0.22 17.88 2.02
C TYR A 68 -1.46 17.10 2.46
N LEU A 69 -1.69 17.00 3.78
CA LEU A 69 -2.76 16.22 4.37
C LEU A 69 -3.49 17.03 5.44
N LYS A 70 -4.78 17.28 5.21
CA LYS A 70 -5.64 17.97 6.16
C LYS A 70 -5.73 17.20 7.47
N GLU A 71 -5.79 17.96 8.56
CA GLU A 71 -5.93 17.44 9.92
C GLU A 71 -7.17 16.54 10.07
N GLU A 72 -8.30 16.94 9.45
CA GLU A 72 -9.56 16.15 9.47
C GLU A 72 -9.39 14.70 9.00
N TYR A 73 -8.47 14.44 8.06
CA TYR A 73 -8.17 13.09 7.61
C TYR A 73 -7.24 12.36 8.58
N SER A 74 -6.31 13.07 9.19
CA SER A 74 -5.37 12.53 10.15
C SER A 74 -5.98 12.18 11.51
N GLU A 75 -7.08 12.84 11.88
CA GLU A 75 -7.86 12.52 13.07
C GLU A 75 -8.76 11.30 12.86
N ARG A 76 -9.27 11.14 11.64
CA ARG A 76 -10.25 10.10 11.32
C ARG A 76 -9.64 8.77 10.92
N PHE A 77 -8.44 8.79 10.34
CA PHE A 77 -7.83 7.61 9.78
C PHE A 77 -6.36 7.46 10.17
N PHE A 78 -5.94 6.20 10.27
CA PHE A 78 -4.56 5.80 10.13
C PHE A 78 -4.30 5.58 8.64
N ILE A 79 -3.30 6.28 8.11
CA ILE A 79 -3.04 6.39 6.68
C ILE A 79 -1.61 5.95 6.41
N ILE A 80 -1.46 5.01 5.48
CA ILE A 80 -0.18 4.70 4.83
C ILE A 80 -0.39 4.82 3.32
N ILE A 81 0.46 5.59 2.65
CA ILE A 81 0.48 5.73 1.20
C ILE A 81 1.86 5.30 0.71
N PHE A 82 1.91 4.30 -0.16
CA PHE A 82 3.12 3.89 -0.84
C PHE A 82 3.15 4.50 -2.24
N SER A 83 4.00 5.50 -2.44
CA SER A 83 4.03 6.27 -3.67
C SER A 83 5.35 7.04 -3.80
N THR A 84 5.43 7.97 -4.74
CA THR A 84 6.60 8.85 -4.95
C THR A 84 6.44 10.19 -4.20
N ASN A 85 7.55 10.91 -4.05
CA ASN A 85 7.57 12.27 -3.48
C ASN A 85 6.73 13.29 -4.26
N GLN A 86 6.43 13.04 -5.54
CA GLN A 86 5.59 13.94 -6.34
C GLN A 86 4.10 13.69 -6.10
N VAL A 87 3.69 12.42 -6.07
CA VAL A 87 2.28 12.04 -5.87
C VAL A 87 1.80 12.37 -4.46
N ILE A 88 2.65 12.21 -3.44
CA ILE A 88 2.25 12.47 -2.04
C ILE A 88 1.89 13.94 -1.76
N LYS A 89 2.31 14.89 -2.60
CA LYS A 89 1.91 16.31 -2.49
C LYS A 89 0.40 16.49 -2.59
N ASP A 90 -0.27 15.56 -3.28
CA ASP A 90 -1.71 15.52 -3.49
C ASP A 90 -2.42 14.54 -2.53
N ALA A 91 -1.83 14.24 -1.34
CA ALA A 91 -2.38 13.28 -0.39
C ALA A 91 -3.86 13.53 -0.05
N ASN A 92 -4.28 14.79 0.08
CA ASN A 92 -5.70 15.13 0.26
C ASN A 92 -6.61 14.55 -0.83
N ARG A 93 -6.20 14.61 -2.10
CA ARG A 93 -6.99 14.06 -3.22
C ARG A 93 -7.04 12.53 -3.20
N ILE A 94 -6.00 11.88 -2.69
CA ILE A 94 -5.95 10.42 -2.50
C ILE A 94 -6.98 9.99 -1.45
N ILE A 95 -7.13 10.75 -0.36
CA ILE A 95 -8.01 10.40 0.76
C ILE A 95 -9.45 10.91 0.58
N GLU A 96 -9.66 11.98 -0.20
CA GLU A 96 -10.97 12.60 -0.43
C GLU A 96 -12.11 11.61 -0.77
N PRO A 97 -11.92 10.59 -1.63
CA PRO A 97 -12.98 9.62 -1.94
C PRO A 97 -13.46 8.83 -0.71
N TYR A 98 -12.60 8.69 0.31
CA TYR A 98 -12.87 7.94 1.53
C TYR A 98 -13.38 8.81 2.68
N LYS A 99 -13.53 10.12 2.46
CA LYS A 99 -13.90 11.06 3.54
C LYS A 99 -15.20 10.70 4.25
N ASN A 100 -16.14 10.01 3.61
CA ASN A 100 -17.40 9.63 4.25
C ASN A 100 -17.46 8.14 4.63
N THR A 101 -16.35 7.42 4.44
CA THR A 101 -16.29 5.98 4.71
C THR A 101 -16.23 5.73 6.21
N ASN A 102 -17.13 4.88 6.70
CA ASN A 102 -17.13 4.43 8.08
C ASN A 102 -16.41 3.07 8.19
N ILE A 103 -15.09 3.12 8.39
CA ILE A 103 -14.30 1.92 8.68
C ILE A 103 -14.58 1.48 10.12
N LYS A 104 -14.88 0.21 10.36
CA LYS A 104 -15.05 -0.32 11.73
C LYS A 104 -13.68 -0.62 12.35
N PRO A 105 -13.57 -0.66 13.69
CA PRO A 105 -12.37 -1.17 14.36
C PRO A 105 -11.95 -2.55 13.81
N GLY A 106 -10.65 -2.80 13.69
CA GLY A 106 -10.08 -4.02 13.11
C GLY A 106 -10.20 -4.13 11.57
N CYS A 107 -10.95 -3.24 10.92
CA CYS A 107 -11.12 -3.24 9.47
C CYS A 107 -10.14 -2.30 8.77
N PHE A 108 -9.82 -2.62 7.52
CA PHE A 108 -8.97 -1.81 6.67
C PHE A 108 -9.42 -1.83 5.20
N TYR A 109 -9.06 -0.76 4.49
CA TYR A 109 -9.13 -0.67 3.05
C TYR A 109 -7.72 -0.63 2.47
N LEU A 110 -7.50 -1.43 1.43
CA LEU A 110 -6.34 -1.36 0.56
C LEU A 110 -6.76 -1.01 -0.86
N GLU A 111 -6.07 -0.06 -1.47
CA GLU A 111 -6.27 0.30 -2.88
C GLU A 111 -4.92 0.40 -3.57
N ALA A 112 -4.79 -0.20 -4.75
CA ALA A 112 -3.68 0.02 -5.65
C ALA A 112 -4.20 0.67 -6.94
N THR A 113 -3.63 1.81 -7.28
CA THR A 113 -3.86 2.57 -8.52
C THR A 113 -2.56 2.61 -9.33
N PRO A 114 -2.55 3.11 -10.58
CA PRO A 114 -1.31 3.30 -11.33
C PRO A 114 -0.25 4.18 -10.62
N ASN A 115 -0.65 4.99 -9.63
CA ASN A 115 0.21 6.00 -9.01
C ASN A 115 0.59 5.71 -7.55
N TYR A 116 -0.20 4.92 -6.83
CA TYR A 116 0.02 4.67 -5.41
C TYR A 116 -0.65 3.37 -4.94
N MET A 117 -0.18 2.87 -3.80
CA MET A 117 -1.00 2.02 -2.93
C MET A 117 -1.40 2.78 -1.66
N LEU A 118 -2.63 2.64 -1.23
CA LEU A 118 -3.21 3.25 -0.04
C LEU A 118 -3.65 2.16 0.93
N LEU A 119 -3.28 2.30 2.20
CA LEU A 119 -3.84 1.58 3.34
C LEU A 119 -4.54 2.57 4.26
N LEU A 120 -5.82 2.32 4.52
CA LEU A 120 -6.68 3.15 5.35
C LEU A 120 -7.36 2.31 6.44
N THR A 121 -7.24 2.73 7.68
CA THR A 121 -7.85 2.07 8.86
C THR A 121 -8.16 3.08 9.95
N LYS A 122 -8.78 2.66 11.06
CA LYS A 122 -9.04 3.51 12.25
C LYS A 122 -8.21 3.17 13.47
N ASP A 123 -7.60 1.99 13.51
CA ASP A 123 -6.89 1.51 14.69
C ASP A 123 -5.64 0.72 14.32
N MET A 124 -4.89 0.32 15.37
CA MET A 124 -3.65 -0.44 15.19
C MET A 124 -3.93 -1.87 14.72
N GLU A 125 -5.06 -2.45 15.10
CA GLU A 125 -5.42 -3.81 14.71
C GLU A 125 -5.63 -3.90 13.19
N GLY A 126 -6.47 -3.04 12.63
CA GLY A 126 -6.65 -2.98 11.18
C GLY A 126 -5.37 -2.54 10.44
N LEU A 127 -4.50 -1.75 11.09
CA LEU A 127 -3.20 -1.39 10.52
C LEU A 127 -2.28 -2.60 10.39
N THR A 128 -2.14 -3.39 11.45
CA THR A 128 -1.30 -4.59 11.46
C THR A 128 -1.80 -5.58 10.40
N SER A 129 -3.10 -5.88 10.37
CA SER A 129 -3.66 -6.80 9.36
C SER A 129 -3.57 -6.26 7.94
N GLY A 130 -3.72 -4.95 7.76
CA GLY A 130 -3.50 -4.30 6.47
C GLY A 130 -2.05 -4.38 5.99
N ILE A 131 -1.08 -4.26 6.91
CA ILE A 131 0.35 -4.42 6.62
C ILE A 131 0.68 -5.88 6.29
N ASP A 132 0.13 -6.86 7.02
CA ASP A 132 0.32 -8.27 6.72
C ASP A 132 -0.23 -8.61 5.31
N THR A 133 -1.39 -8.04 4.96
CA THR A 133 -1.98 -8.21 3.61
C THR A 133 -1.12 -7.54 2.52
N LEU A 134 -0.57 -6.35 2.78
CA LEU A 134 0.40 -5.71 1.88
C LEU A 134 1.66 -6.56 1.71
N GLU A 135 2.15 -7.18 2.78
CA GLU A 135 3.32 -8.07 2.73
C GLU A 135 3.07 -9.28 1.84
N ASP A 136 1.90 -9.91 1.93
CA ASP A 136 1.51 -11.04 1.07
C ASP A 136 1.46 -10.64 -0.41
N ILE A 137 0.87 -9.48 -0.71
CA ILE A 137 0.78 -8.93 -2.08
C ILE A 137 2.19 -8.64 -2.64
N LEU A 138 3.01 -7.93 -1.87
CA LEU A 138 4.37 -7.57 -2.29
C LEU A 138 5.26 -8.80 -2.44
N THR A 139 5.15 -9.77 -1.54
CA THR A 139 5.92 -11.03 -1.61
C THR A 139 5.63 -11.79 -2.89
N GLN A 140 4.35 -11.99 -3.22
CA GLN A 140 3.97 -12.67 -4.46
C GLN A 140 4.44 -11.89 -5.69
N THR A 141 4.25 -10.56 -5.67
CA THR A 141 4.67 -9.69 -6.78
C THR A 141 6.18 -9.81 -7.00
N PHE A 142 6.99 -9.69 -5.96
CA PHE A 142 8.44 -9.77 -6.10
C PHE A 142 8.94 -11.16 -6.49
N LYS A 143 8.36 -12.24 -5.93
CA LYS A 143 8.71 -13.62 -6.33
C LYS A 143 8.49 -13.84 -7.82
N LEU A 144 7.32 -13.45 -8.34
CA LEU A 144 6.99 -13.60 -9.75
C LEU A 144 7.97 -12.84 -10.65
N TYR A 145 8.38 -11.64 -10.25
CA TYR A 145 9.37 -10.84 -10.98
C TYR A 145 10.76 -11.47 -10.95
N PHE A 146 11.18 -11.99 -9.80
CA PHE A 146 12.47 -12.67 -9.65
C PHE A 146 12.55 -13.96 -10.49
N GLU A 147 11.47 -14.74 -10.51
CA GLU A 147 11.36 -15.97 -11.32
C GLU A 147 11.46 -15.71 -12.82
N GLN A 148 10.94 -14.57 -13.28
CA GLN A 148 11.01 -14.17 -14.68
C GLN A 148 12.42 -13.77 -15.12
N LYS A 149 13.37 -13.57 -14.18
CA LYS A 149 14.71 -13.00 -14.42
C LYS A 149 14.68 -11.69 -15.19
N ASP A 150 13.53 -11.03 -15.19
CA ASP A 150 13.22 -9.80 -15.92
C ASP A 150 13.15 -8.72 -14.85
N ILE A 151 14.31 -8.38 -14.29
CA ILE A 151 14.42 -7.22 -13.42
C ILE A 151 14.44 -6.01 -14.36
N ASP A 152 13.25 -5.69 -14.89
CA ASP A 152 12.94 -4.39 -15.47
C ASP A 152 13.31 -3.27 -14.48
N ASP A 153 13.35 -2.01 -14.95
CA ASP A 153 13.50 -0.84 -14.08
C ASP A 153 12.38 -0.70 -13.02
N TYR A 154 11.31 -1.50 -13.12
CA TYR A 154 10.13 -1.44 -12.26
C TYR A 154 9.39 -2.77 -12.14
N VAL A 155 8.69 -2.93 -11.02
CA VAL A 155 7.80 -4.06 -10.70
C VAL A 155 6.35 -3.65 -10.90
N LYS A 156 5.52 -4.47 -11.55
CA LYS A 156 4.11 -4.17 -11.82
C LYS A 156 3.20 -4.80 -10.76
N ILE A 157 2.34 -3.99 -10.16
CA ILE A 157 1.25 -4.45 -9.28
C ILE A 157 -0.07 -4.19 -10.01
N LYS A 158 -0.91 -5.22 -10.10
CA LYS A 158 -2.24 -5.11 -10.73
C LYS A 158 -3.11 -4.18 -9.88
N PRO A 159 -3.87 -3.25 -10.47
CA PRO A 159 -4.74 -2.36 -9.71
C PRO A 159 -5.89 -3.14 -9.04
N PHE A 160 -6.22 -2.76 -7.81
CA PHE A 160 -7.28 -3.41 -7.04
C PHE A 160 -7.86 -2.49 -5.97
N LYS A 161 -9.04 -2.87 -5.47
CA LYS A 161 -9.63 -2.42 -4.21
C LYS A 161 -9.89 -3.64 -3.35
N LEU A 162 -9.48 -3.58 -2.10
CA LEU A 162 -9.61 -4.66 -1.13
C LEU A 162 -10.15 -4.09 0.17
N PHE A 163 -11.17 -4.75 0.72
CA PHE A 163 -11.68 -4.47 2.05
C PHE A 163 -11.64 -5.74 2.88
N ASN A 164 -11.14 -5.63 4.11
CA ASN A 164 -11.14 -6.74 5.04
C ASN A 164 -11.24 -6.28 6.49
N CYS A 165 -11.52 -7.22 7.39
CA CYS A 165 -11.49 -7.00 8.83
C CYS A 165 -10.83 -8.18 9.52
N THR A 166 -10.19 -7.91 10.66
CA THR A 166 -9.92 -8.97 11.64
C THR A 166 -11.24 -9.60 12.07
N GLU A 167 -11.27 -10.93 12.14
CA GLU A 167 -12.40 -11.70 12.66
C GLU A 167 -12.31 -11.82 14.19
#